data_AF-A0A3N6TQH5-F1
#
_entry.id   AF-A0A3N6TQH5-F1
#
_cell.length_a   1.000
_cell.length_b   1.000
_cell.length_c   1.000
_cell.angle_alpha   90.00
_cell.angle_beta   90.00
_cell.angle_gamma   90.00
#
_symmetry.space_group_name_H-M   'P 1'
#
loop_
_entity.id
_entity.type
_entity.pdbx_description
1 polymer ?
#
loop_
_entity_poly.entity_id
_entity_poly.type
_entity_poly.pdbx_seq_one_letter_code
_entity_poly.pdbx_strand_id
1 'polypeptide(L)'
;MPSINSSHSAHFSSITLPDPLSQEKKVATDKNAFKENMMRDIATLKINGIIFNKKQNQLLNSDTLMNVNPAKLTNIQDIVTPGEEYMFEDLITGNKTIVDVARCIMIAEEITMQKGAKNISFECGAVSSGNLTTSPLTAENYQQGMAFLLSCKTKHCDFPGAAGGNYPLAEYLSNDGISIKINDKHNDFIGHFNVWKLDSGDFCIGTVAMKNNSRKSDYSPKNLKHLLLSQAVNLLENNQGAQRVLIGMGGHNMKNILPDSFNQNSKGYKVLGRLRHAENHSFPQGDVKTLERITGMAVYDKEININNQEAIGMQENQRKDFKNALIILDRNNENARDSDGIAQAKKILQNYEDNNNLTEDQKFYRELTMMEATVKKRIRAQFWATQKKSD
;
A
#
# COMPACT_ATOMS: atom_id res chain seq x y z
N MET A 1 31.88 28.26 65.30
CA MET A 1 31.49 27.73 63.98
C MET A 1 30.68 26.48 64.20
N PRO A 2 29.38 26.47 63.89
CA PRO A 2 28.50 25.34 64.18
C PRO A 2 28.65 24.24 63.13
N SER A 3 28.62 23.00 63.62
CA SER A 3 28.53 21.75 62.88
C SER A 3 27.23 21.66 62.08
N ILE A 4 27.35 21.39 60.77
CA ILE A 4 26.21 21.00 59.92
C ILE A 4 26.03 19.48 60.05
N ASN A 5 24.99 19.09 60.79
CA ASN A 5 24.33 17.80 60.60
C ASN A 5 23.45 17.90 59.36
N SER A 6 23.71 17.08 58.34
CA SER A 6 22.69 16.73 57.35
C SER A 6 22.57 15.21 57.24
N SER A 7 21.75 14.65 58.11
CA SER A 7 21.13 13.35 57.90
C SER A 7 20.03 13.50 56.85
N HIS A 8 20.40 13.50 55.57
CA HIS A 8 19.48 13.21 54.48
C HIS A 8 19.86 11.86 53.88
N SER A 9 19.35 10.79 54.50
CA SER A 9 19.26 9.49 53.84
C SER A 9 18.37 9.68 52.61
N ALA A 10 18.98 9.65 51.42
CA ALA A 10 18.25 9.58 50.18
C ALA A 10 17.40 8.30 50.23
N HIS A 11 16.09 8.47 50.39
CA HIS A 11 15.14 7.41 50.16
C HIS A 11 15.23 7.07 48.66
N PHE A 12 16.03 6.08 48.32
CA PHE A 12 15.89 5.40 47.05
C PHE A 12 14.54 4.66 47.11
N SER A 13 13.64 4.99 46.20
CA SER A 13 12.45 4.20 45.96
C SER A 13 12.89 2.75 45.79
N SER A 14 12.37 1.86 46.63
CA SER A 14 12.54 0.43 46.47
C SER A 14 12.22 0.05 45.04
N ILE A 15 13.18 -0.58 44.34
CA ILE A 15 12.95 -1.17 43.04
C ILE A 15 11.85 -2.20 43.23
N THR A 16 10.63 -1.85 42.80
CA THR A 16 9.55 -2.82 42.67
C THR A 16 10.02 -3.79 41.59
N LEU A 17 10.26 -5.04 41.97
CA LEU A 17 10.42 -6.12 41.01
C LEU A 17 9.19 -6.11 40.09
N PRO A 18 9.36 -6.31 38.76
CA PRO A 18 8.22 -6.36 37.86
C PRO A 18 7.22 -7.42 38.32
N ASP A 19 5.96 -7.01 38.38
CA ASP A 19 4.76 -7.84 38.54
C ASP A 19 4.76 -9.02 37.54
N PRO A 20 3.99 -10.10 37.82
CA PRO A 20 4.35 -11.48 37.49
C PRO A 20 4.48 -11.75 35.98
N LEU A 21 5.27 -12.78 35.65
CA LEU A 21 5.46 -13.38 34.32
C LEU A 21 4.26 -13.12 33.41
N SER A 22 4.49 -12.35 32.34
CA SER A 22 3.47 -11.96 31.38
C SER A 22 2.64 -13.17 30.99
N GLN A 23 1.31 -13.10 31.14
CA GLN A 23 0.41 -14.06 30.51
C GLN A 23 0.84 -14.24 29.06
N GLU A 24 1.04 -15.49 28.64
CA GLU A 24 1.33 -15.82 27.25
C GLU A 24 0.23 -15.22 26.36
N LYS A 25 0.57 -14.15 25.63
CA LYS A 25 -0.38 -13.41 24.81
C LYS A 25 -0.65 -14.16 23.52
N LYS A 26 -1.92 -14.47 23.24
CA LYS A 26 -2.32 -15.19 22.03
C LYS A 26 -2.24 -14.31 20.78
N VAL A 27 -1.68 -14.84 19.70
CA VAL A 27 -1.48 -14.15 18.41
C VAL A 27 -2.78 -14.07 17.60
N ALA A 28 -3.67 -15.04 17.73
CA ALA A 28 -4.91 -15.08 16.96
C ALA A 28 -6.09 -15.55 17.82
N THR A 29 -7.27 -15.03 17.51
CA THR A 29 -8.55 -15.48 18.08
C THR A 29 -8.97 -16.84 17.51
N ASP A 30 -8.63 -17.12 16.26
CA ASP A 30 -8.76 -18.44 15.63
C ASP A 30 -7.38 -19.06 15.39
N LYS A 31 -7.01 -19.99 16.28
CA LYS A 31 -5.72 -20.69 16.23
C LYS A 31 -5.57 -21.57 14.98
N ASN A 32 -6.66 -22.17 14.51
CA ASN A 32 -6.61 -23.09 13.39
C ASN A 32 -6.39 -22.31 12.10
N ALA A 33 -7.14 -21.23 11.88
CA ALA A 33 -6.96 -20.36 10.72
C ALA A 33 -5.54 -19.79 10.65
N PHE A 34 -5.00 -19.29 11.77
CA PHE A 34 -3.62 -18.80 11.83
C PHE A 34 -2.60 -19.88 11.45
N LYS A 35 -2.73 -21.08 12.03
CA LYS A 35 -1.84 -22.21 11.75
C LYS A 35 -1.91 -22.64 10.29
N GLU A 36 -3.11 -22.69 9.70
CA GLU A 36 -3.30 -23.01 8.29
C GLU A 36 -2.64 -21.98 7.38
N ASN A 37 -2.79 -20.69 7.65
CA ASN A 37 -2.13 -19.63 6.89
C ASN A 37 -0.60 -19.76 7.00
N MET A 38 -0.06 -19.92 8.21
CA MET A 38 1.38 -20.11 8.42
C MET A 38 1.92 -21.36 7.72
N MET A 39 1.14 -22.45 7.66
CA MET A 39 1.50 -23.65 6.91
C MET A 39 1.57 -23.38 5.41
N ARG A 40 0.72 -22.53 4.85
CA ARG A 40 0.78 -22.11 3.43
C ARG A 40 2.03 -21.28 3.16
N ASP A 41 2.37 -20.36 4.06
CA ASP A 41 3.60 -19.54 3.95
C ASP A 41 4.85 -20.44 3.97
N ILE A 42 4.90 -21.39 4.92
CA ILE A 42 6.00 -22.37 5.02
C ILE A 42 6.06 -23.28 3.79
N ALA A 43 4.92 -23.69 3.23
CA ALA A 43 4.90 -24.48 2.00
C ALA A 43 5.48 -23.68 0.82
N THR A 44 5.11 -22.41 0.68
CA THR A 44 5.66 -21.51 -0.34
C THR A 44 7.17 -21.36 -0.20
N LEU A 45 7.66 -21.14 1.03
CA LEU A 45 9.08 -21.07 1.34
C LEU A 45 9.82 -22.36 0.94
N LYS A 46 9.25 -23.53 1.26
CA LYS A 46 9.82 -24.84 0.89
C LYS A 46 9.87 -25.07 -0.61
N ILE A 47 8.83 -24.70 -1.36
CA ILE A 47 8.81 -24.77 -2.82
C ILE A 47 9.96 -23.94 -3.41
N ASN A 48 10.29 -22.82 -2.79
CA ASN A 48 11.40 -21.97 -3.18
C ASN A 48 12.74 -22.40 -2.56
N GLY A 49 12.84 -23.60 -1.97
CA GLY A 49 14.09 -24.13 -1.44
C GLY A 49 14.56 -23.52 -0.11
N ILE A 50 13.66 -22.85 0.63
CA ILE A 50 13.95 -22.29 1.95
C ILE A 50 13.42 -23.26 3.02
N ILE A 51 14.33 -23.76 3.86
CA ILE A 51 14.05 -24.87 4.77
C ILE A 51 14.12 -24.37 6.23
N PHE A 52 13.02 -24.54 6.96
CA PHE A 52 12.88 -24.12 8.36
C PHE A 52 13.08 -25.25 9.38
N ASN A 53 13.70 -26.39 9.05
CA ASN A 53 13.67 -27.62 9.86
C ASN A 53 13.85 -27.45 11.38
N LYS A 54 14.73 -26.55 11.85
CA LYS A 54 14.94 -26.28 13.29
C LYS A 54 13.96 -25.25 13.89
N LYS A 55 13.43 -24.33 13.08
CA LYS A 55 12.56 -23.22 13.48
C LYS A 55 11.08 -23.46 13.15
N GLN A 56 10.75 -24.49 12.37
CA GLN A 56 9.39 -24.77 11.89
C GLN A 56 8.41 -24.96 13.05
N ASN A 57 8.82 -25.65 14.11
CA ASN A 57 8.00 -25.81 15.30
C ASN A 57 7.75 -24.48 16.03
N GLN A 58 8.70 -23.53 16.00
CA GLN A 58 8.53 -22.20 16.60
C GLN A 58 7.53 -21.35 15.78
N LEU A 59 7.55 -21.50 14.45
CA LEU A 59 6.58 -20.83 13.58
C LEU A 59 5.16 -21.38 13.76
N LEU A 60 5.00 -22.69 13.95
CA LEU A 60 3.70 -23.38 13.93
C LEU A 60 3.05 -23.60 15.29
N ASN A 61 3.82 -23.76 16.37
CA ASN A 61 3.30 -24.20 17.68
C ASN A 61 3.28 -23.11 18.74
N SER A 62 3.65 -21.89 18.39
CA SER A 62 3.52 -20.73 19.27
C SER A 62 2.32 -19.93 18.78
N ASP A 63 1.12 -20.28 19.27
CA ASP A 63 -0.04 -19.38 19.22
C ASP A 63 0.14 -18.20 20.18
N THR A 64 1.33 -18.06 20.75
CA THR A 64 1.79 -17.03 21.65
C THR A 64 2.71 -16.06 20.93
N LEU A 65 2.72 -14.80 21.33
CA LEU A 65 3.64 -13.81 20.76
C LEU A 65 5.08 -14.19 21.10
N MET A 66 5.94 -14.23 20.08
CA MET A 66 7.36 -14.45 20.29
C MET A 66 8.03 -13.19 20.83
N ASN A 67 8.99 -13.36 21.73
CA ASN A 67 9.78 -12.25 22.26
C ASN A 67 10.69 -11.69 21.16
N VAL A 68 10.64 -10.37 20.96
CA VAL A 68 11.53 -9.65 20.06
C VAL A 68 12.63 -8.95 20.85
N ASN A 69 13.88 -9.06 20.42
CA ASN A 69 14.96 -8.26 20.97
C ASN A 69 14.77 -6.79 20.57
N PRO A 70 14.63 -5.84 21.50
CA PRO A 70 14.44 -4.42 21.18
C PRO A 70 15.53 -3.84 20.27
N ALA A 71 16.77 -4.34 20.36
CA ALA A 71 17.87 -3.90 19.49
C ALA A 71 17.60 -4.19 18.00
N LYS A 72 16.79 -5.21 17.67
CA LYS A 72 16.37 -5.51 16.30
C LYS A 72 15.31 -4.52 15.79
N LEU A 73 14.68 -3.75 16.68
CA LEU A 73 13.65 -2.78 16.32
C LEU A 73 14.21 -1.39 16.00
N THR A 74 15.45 -1.10 16.40
CA THR A 74 16.04 0.26 16.31
C THR A 74 15.97 0.88 14.92
N ASN A 75 16.19 0.07 13.87
CA ASN A 75 16.21 0.56 12.49
C ASN A 75 14.83 0.57 11.80
N ILE A 76 13.78 0.12 12.49
CA ILE A 76 12.41 0.02 11.96
C ILE A 76 11.39 0.78 12.82
N GLN A 77 11.86 1.74 13.64
CA GLN A 77 11.02 2.47 14.60
C GLN A 77 9.97 3.39 13.95
N ASP A 78 10.17 3.76 12.68
CA ASP A 78 9.19 4.50 11.87
C ASP A 78 7.94 3.65 11.54
N ILE A 79 8.09 2.32 11.55
CA ILE A 79 7.05 1.35 11.23
C ILE A 79 6.53 0.64 12.48
N VAL A 80 7.41 0.29 13.42
CA VAL A 80 7.08 -0.48 14.63
C VAL A 80 7.44 0.32 15.87
N THR A 81 6.47 0.52 16.75
CA THR A 81 6.67 1.16 18.07
C THR A 81 6.87 0.09 19.13
N PRO A 82 7.98 0.13 19.88
CA PRO A 82 8.22 -0.82 20.97
C PRO A 82 7.06 -0.88 21.97
N GLY A 83 6.56 -2.09 22.24
CA GLY A 83 5.46 -2.32 23.18
C GLY A 83 4.05 -2.09 22.62
N GLU A 84 3.91 -1.58 21.39
CA GLU A 84 2.61 -1.46 20.72
C GLU A 84 2.19 -2.80 20.09
N GLU A 85 0.92 -3.15 20.23
CA GLU A 85 0.33 -4.31 19.57
C GLU A 85 -0.45 -3.88 18.32
N TYR A 86 -0.13 -4.50 17.19
CA TYR A 86 -0.84 -4.28 15.93
C TYR A 86 -1.84 -5.39 15.71
N MET A 87 -3.11 -5.10 16.00
CA MET A 87 -4.22 -6.05 15.84
C MET A 87 -5.05 -5.72 14.59
N PHE A 88 -5.38 -6.77 13.86
CA PHE A 88 -6.07 -6.74 12.58
C PHE A 88 -7.32 -7.61 12.70
N GLU A 89 -8.42 -7.14 12.15
CA GLU A 89 -9.67 -7.89 12.11
C GLU A 89 -9.96 -8.24 10.66
N ASP A 90 -10.07 -9.54 10.38
CA ASP A 90 -10.57 -10.02 9.10
C ASP A 90 -12.04 -9.60 8.96
N LEU A 91 -12.33 -8.78 7.97
CA LEU A 91 -13.65 -8.16 7.80
C LEU A 91 -14.76 -9.15 7.40
N ILE A 92 -14.41 -10.38 6.99
CA ILE A 92 -15.37 -11.40 6.55
C ILE A 92 -15.73 -12.31 7.73
N THR A 93 -14.72 -12.77 8.47
CA THR A 93 -14.85 -13.76 9.54
C THR A 93 -14.94 -13.13 10.92
N GLY A 94 -14.52 -11.87 11.10
CA GLY A 94 -14.37 -11.22 12.40
C GLY A 94 -13.14 -11.71 13.19
N ASN A 95 -12.34 -12.61 12.62
CA ASN A 95 -11.17 -13.17 13.27
C ASN A 95 -10.10 -12.08 13.44
N LYS A 96 -9.62 -11.94 14.68
CA LYS A 96 -8.54 -11.02 15.03
C LYS A 96 -7.20 -11.73 15.07
N THR A 97 -6.20 -11.10 14.46
CA THR A 97 -4.80 -11.55 14.44
C THR A 97 -3.89 -10.38 14.83
N ILE A 98 -2.91 -10.63 15.69
CA ILE A 98 -1.86 -9.70 16.08
C ILE A 98 -0.64 -9.97 15.19
N VAL A 99 0.02 -8.91 14.72
CA VAL A 99 1.31 -9.07 14.03
C VAL A 99 2.37 -9.52 15.04
N ASP A 100 2.90 -10.73 14.84
CA ASP A 100 4.06 -11.22 15.56
C ASP A 100 5.34 -10.69 14.88
N VAL A 101 5.84 -9.57 15.40
CA VAL A 101 7.04 -8.88 14.86
C VAL A 101 8.27 -9.78 14.89
N ALA A 102 8.47 -10.55 15.97
CA ALA A 102 9.59 -11.48 16.08
C ALA A 102 9.52 -12.58 15.01
N ARG A 103 8.32 -13.09 14.73
CA ARG A 103 8.10 -14.08 13.67
C ARG A 103 8.38 -13.51 12.28
N CYS A 104 7.95 -12.28 12.01
CA CYS A 104 8.23 -11.60 10.74
C CYS A 104 9.74 -11.42 10.50
N ILE A 105 10.47 -10.95 11.53
CA ILE A 105 11.93 -10.79 11.47
C ILE A 105 12.61 -12.15 11.29
N MET A 106 12.18 -13.19 12.02
CA MET A 106 12.73 -14.53 11.89
C MET A 106 12.58 -15.09 10.47
N ILE A 107 11.43 -14.88 9.82
CA ILE A 107 11.19 -15.31 8.44
C ILE A 107 12.12 -14.56 7.49
N ALA A 108 12.23 -13.23 7.62
CA ALA A 108 13.12 -12.41 6.79
C ALA A 108 14.59 -12.81 6.90
N GLU A 109 15.07 -13.10 8.12
CA GLU A 109 16.43 -13.58 8.39
C GLU A 109 16.69 -14.93 7.70
N GLU A 110 15.75 -15.86 7.77
CA GLU A 110 15.89 -17.18 7.13
C GLU A 110 15.88 -17.09 5.60
N ILE A 111 15.01 -16.25 5.04
CA ILE A 111 15.02 -15.99 3.59
C ILE A 111 16.38 -15.39 3.19
N THR A 112 16.81 -14.34 3.87
CA THR A 112 18.06 -13.64 3.54
C THR A 112 19.28 -14.55 3.67
N MET A 113 19.33 -15.39 4.70
CA MET A 113 20.41 -16.35 4.90
C MET A 113 20.49 -17.38 3.78
N GLN A 114 19.35 -17.85 3.26
CA GLN A 114 19.29 -18.95 2.28
C GLN A 114 19.23 -18.47 0.81
N LYS A 115 18.77 -17.24 0.57
CA LYS A 115 18.63 -16.65 -0.78
C LYS A 115 19.53 -15.44 -1.05
N GLY A 116 20.16 -14.89 -0.02
CA GLY A 116 20.96 -13.68 -0.11
C GLY A 116 20.11 -12.40 -0.04
N ALA A 117 20.78 -11.28 -0.33
CA ALA A 117 20.17 -9.96 -0.34
C ALA A 117 19.10 -9.85 -1.44
N LYS A 118 17.98 -9.18 -1.12
CA LYS A 118 16.91 -8.92 -2.09
C LYS A 118 17.40 -8.01 -3.21
N ASN A 119 17.14 -8.40 -4.46
CA ASN A 119 17.35 -7.60 -5.66
C ASN A 119 16.03 -7.38 -6.40
N ILE A 120 16.01 -6.44 -7.35
CA ILE A 120 14.87 -6.21 -8.26
C ILE A 120 15.32 -6.24 -9.72
N SER A 121 14.44 -6.68 -10.62
CA SER A 121 14.71 -6.86 -12.05
C SER A 121 14.42 -5.62 -12.92
N PHE A 122 14.17 -4.48 -12.26
CA PHE A 122 13.73 -3.23 -12.89
C PHE A 122 14.18 -2.03 -12.07
N GLU A 123 14.17 -0.85 -12.69
CA GLU A 123 14.52 0.39 -12.02
C GLU A 123 13.29 1.02 -11.36
N CYS A 124 13.40 1.34 -10.08
CA CYS A 124 12.34 1.97 -9.31
C CYS A 124 12.92 3.07 -8.41
N GLY A 125 12.66 4.33 -8.77
CA GLY A 125 13.18 5.49 -8.05
C GLY A 125 12.17 6.07 -7.06
N ALA A 126 12.70 6.85 -6.12
CA ALA A 126 11.88 7.71 -5.27
C ALA A 126 11.23 8.84 -6.08
N VAL A 127 10.01 9.21 -5.72
CA VAL A 127 9.25 10.31 -6.31
C VAL A 127 8.60 11.15 -5.23
N SER A 128 8.18 12.36 -5.61
CA SER A 128 7.39 13.24 -4.75
C SER A 128 6.15 13.74 -5.49
N SER A 129 5.12 14.09 -4.73
CA SER A 129 4.00 14.89 -5.21
C SER A 129 3.26 15.57 -4.06
N GLY A 130 3.07 16.88 -4.16
CA GLY A 130 2.62 17.71 -3.05
C GLY A 130 3.47 17.46 -1.80
N ASN A 131 2.81 17.15 -0.69
CA ASN A 131 3.47 16.90 0.60
C ASN A 131 3.85 15.43 0.84
N LEU A 132 3.85 14.59 -0.19
CA LEU A 132 4.17 13.17 -0.07
C LEU A 132 5.46 12.84 -0.81
N THR A 133 6.25 11.93 -0.26
CA THR A 133 7.43 11.35 -0.89
C THR A 133 7.39 9.84 -0.81
N THR A 134 8.10 9.17 -1.72
CA THR A 134 8.28 7.72 -1.67
C THR A 134 9.70 7.32 -1.28
N SER A 135 9.84 6.13 -0.70
CA SER A 135 11.13 5.48 -0.45
C SER A 135 11.02 3.99 -0.76
N PRO A 136 11.50 3.53 -1.94
CA PRO A 136 11.59 2.11 -2.26
C PRO A 136 12.43 1.37 -1.20
N LEU A 137 11.98 0.17 -0.80
CA LEU A 137 12.72 -0.63 0.17
C LEU A 137 14.07 -1.10 -0.40
N THR A 138 15.13 -0.92 0.38
CA THR A 138 16.48 -1.40 0.06
C THR A 138 16.67 -2.86 0.48
N ALA A 139 17.72 -3.52 -0.02
CA ALA A 139 18.07 -4.87 0.40
C ALA A 139 18.23 -5.01 1.94
N GLU A 140 18.76 -3.98 2.60
CA GLU A 140 18.87 -3.94 4.06
C GLU A 140 17.49 -3.88 4.74
N ASN A 141 16.55 -3.14 4.17
CA ASN A 141 15.17 -3.10 4.68
C ASN A 141 14.51 -4.48 4.61
N TYR A 142 14.74 -5.22 3.52
CA TYR A 142 14.30 -6.63 3.43
C TYR A 142 15.03 -7.51 4.44
N GLN A 143 16.33 -7.38 4.63
CA GLN A 143 17.02 -8.16 5.66
C GLN A 143 16.44 -7.93 7.08
N GLN A 144 15.94 -6.72 7.35
CA GLN A 144 15.31 -6.34 8.62
C GLN A 144 13.82 -6.76 8.73
N GLY A 145 13.24 -7.37 7.70
CA GLY A 145 11.84 -7.78 7.71
C GLY A 145 10.84 -6.66 7.39
N MET A 146 11.28 -5.50 6.90
CA MET A 146 10.40 -4.34 6.74
C MET A 146 9.18 -4.62 5.88
N ALA A 147 9.30 -5.35 4.76
CA ALA A 147 8.15 -5.63 3.89
C ALA A 147 6.99 -6.35 4.60
N PHE A 148 7.26 -7.18 5.62
CA PHE A 148 6.24 -7.82 6.46
C PHE A 148 5.61 -6.87 7.48
N LEU A 149 6.30 -5.79 7.82
CA LEU A 149 5.97 -4.91 8.94
C LEU A 149 5.32 -3.60 8.47
N LEU A 150 5.42 -3.24 7.19
CA LEU A 150 4.83 -2.01 6.63
C LEU A 150 3.34 -1.86 6.94
N SER A 151 2.65 -2.98 7.14
CA SER A 151 1.24 -3.04 7.47
C SER A 151 0.89 -2.76 8.93
N CYS A 152 1.86 -2.75 9.85
CA CYS A 152 1.65 -2.51 11.29
C CYS A 152 0.84 -1.22 11.52
N LYS A 153 1.26 -0.11 10.91
CA LYS A 153 0.61 1.19 11.10
C LYS A 153 -0.63 1.43 10.24
N THR A 154 -0.69 0.83 9.05
CA THR A 154 -1.80 1.02 8.11
C THR A 154 -2.98 0.08 8.42
N LYS A 155 -2.76 -0.92 9.27
CA LYS A 155 -3.73 -1.96 9.63
C LYS A 155 -4.23 -2.79 8.43
N HIS A 156 -3.36 -3.01 7.44
CA HIS A 156 -3.58 -3.95 6.33
C HIS A 156 -3.15 -5.39 6.67
N CYS A 157 -3.88 -6.40 6.23
CA CYS A 157 -3.63 -7.78 6.65
C CYS A 157 -2.47 -8.49 5.89
N ASP A 158 -1.42 -7.76 5.50
CA ASP A 158 -0.32 -8.26 4.68
C ASP A 158 0.87 -8.64 5.58
N PHE A 159 0.83 -9.82 6.19
CA PHE A 159 1.92 -10.38 7.02
C PHE A 159 1.78 -11.92 7.17
N PRO A 160 2.85 -12.65 7.55
CA PRO A 160 2.81 -14.11 7.64
C PRO A 160 1.78 -14.61 8.67
N GLY A 161 0.99 -15.61 8.29
CA GLY A 161 -0.10 -16.16 9.10
C GLY A 161 -1.41 -15.37 9.09
N ALA A 162 -1.45 -14.20 8.43
CA ALA A 162 -2.67 -13.43 8.24
C ALA A 162 -3.55 -13.97 7.10
N ALA A 163 -4.83 -13.61 7.12
CA ALA A 163 -5.76 -13.92 6.03
C ALA A 163 -5.54 -13.06 4.77
N GLY A 164 -4.94 -11.86 4.91
CA GLY A 164 -4.77 -10.89 3.82
C GLY A 164 -3.74 -11.27 2.76
N GLY A 165 -3.03 -12.38 2.97
CA GLY A 165 -2.32 -13.07 1.90
C GLY A 165 -0.80 -12.90 1.94
N ASN A 166 -0.20 -13.57 0.97
CA ASN A 166 1.22 -13.87 0.93
C ASN A 166 2.07 -12.77 0.28
N TYR A 167 1.52 -11.56 0.05
CA TYR A 167 2.15 -10.53 -0.77
C TYR A 167 3.57 -10.17 -0.32
N PRO A 168 3.83 -9.91 0.99
CA PRO A 168 5.19 -9.60 1.41
C PRO A 168 6.14 -10.77 1.19
N LEU A 169 5.69 -12.00 1.43
CA LEU A 169 6.53 -13.19 1.22
C LEU A 169 6.84 -13.39 -0.27
N ALA A 170 5.82 -13.30 -1.12
CA ALA A 170 5.97 -13.37 -2.57
C ALA A 170 6.93 -12.30 -3.08
N GLU A 171 6.89 -11.10 -2.48
CA GLU A 171 7.78 -10.01 -2.79
C GLU A 171 9.23 -10.38 -2.48
N TYR A 172 9.53 -10.98 -1.32
CA TYR A 172 10.88 -11.49 -1.03
C TYR A 172 11.36 -12.54 -2.04
N LEU A 173 10.46 -13.42 -2.45
CA LEU A 173 10.78 -14.57 -3.31
C LEU A 173 10.93 -14.20 -4.79
N SER A 174 10.47 -13.01 -5.18
CA SER A 174 10.47 -12.54 -6.57
C SER A 174 11.40 -11.35 -6.77
N ASN A 175 12.15 -11.32 -7.87
CA ASN A 175 12.85 -10.10 -8.29
C ASN A 175 11.92 -9.10 -8.99
N ASP A 176 10.67 -9.48 -9.24
CA ASP A 176 9.68 -8.68 -9.96
C ASP A 176 8.76 -7.90 -9.01
N GLY A 177 8.98 -7.98 -7.69
CA GLY A 177 8.23 -7.24 -6.67
C GLY A 177 9.09 -6.29 -5.84
N ILE A 178 8.53 -5.12 -5.50
CA ILE A 178 9.09 -4.20 -4.50
C ILE A 178 8.02 -3.44 -3.73
N SER A 179 8.21 -3.30 -2.41
CA SER A 179 7.44 -2.38 -1.58
C SER A 179 8.08 -0.99 -1.52
N ILE A 180 7.23 0.02 -1.46
CA ILE A 180 7.60 1.43 -1.49
C ILE A 180 6.90 2.13 -0.32
N LYS A 181 7.67 2.70 0.60
CA LYS A 181 7.14 3.53 1.68
C LYS A 181 6.60 4.84 1.13
N ILE A 182 5.53 5.34 1.72
CA ILE A 182 5.02 6.69 1.53
C ILE A 182 5.27 7.44 2.83
N ASN A 183 5.95 8.57 2.73
CA ASN A 183 6.20 9.47 3.84
C ASN A 183 5.51 10.81 3.62
N ASP A 184 5.18 11.51 4.69
CA ASP A 184 4.67 12.87 4.63
C ASP A 184 5.82 13.90 4.49
N LYS A 185 5.48 15.20 4.56
CA LYS A 185 6.44 16.30 4.46
C LYS A 185 7.45 16.37 5.61
N HIS A 186 7.17 15.68 6.73
CA HIS A 186 8.05 15.56 7.88
C HIS A 186 8.92 14.30 7.81
N ASN A 187 8.82 13.54 6.71
CA ASN A 187 9.44 12.25 6.51
C ASN A 187 8.91 11.17 7.47
N ASP A 188 7.70 11.36 8.00
CA ASP A 188 7.02 10.35 8.81
C ASP A 188 6.38 9.32 7.89
N PHE A 189 6.59 8.03 8.16
CA PHE A 189 5.93 6.94 7.44
C PHE A 189 4.41 7.04 7.61
N ILE A 190 3.64 7.09 6.53
CA ILE A 190 2.17 7.17 6.58
C ILE A 190 1.45 6.12 5.75
N GLY A 191 2.18 5.31 5.00
CA GLY A 191 1.59 4.29 4.15
C GLY A 191 2.64 3.60 3.29
N HIS A 192 2.20 2.64 2.49
CA HIS A 192 3.05 1.98 1.52
C HIS A 192 2.22 1.49 0.34
N PHE A 193 2.91 1.16 -0.74
CA PHE A 193 2.34 0.34 -1.79
C PHE A 193 3.40 -0.59 -2.37
N ASN A 194 2.96 -1.67 -3.01
CA ASN A 194 3.86 -2.55 -3.74
C ASN A 194 3.71 -2.37 -5.26
N VAL A 195 4.81 -2.60 -5.96
CA VAL A 195 4.91 -2.57 -7.42
C VAL A 195 5.36 -3.95 -7.88
N TRP A 196 4.67 -4.47 -8.89
CA TRP A 196 4.97 -5.74 -9.52
C TRP A 196 5.21 -5.55 -11.01
N LYS A 197 6.32 -6.10 -11.51
CA LYS A 197 6.57 -6.26 -12.94
C LYS A 197 5.82 -7.49 -13.44
N LEU A 198 5.08 -7.32 -14.52
CA LEU A 198 4.30 -8.37 -15.18
C LEU A 198 5.16 -9.08 -16.23
N ASP A 199 4.73 -10.27 -16.65
CA ASP A 199 5.39 -11.03 -17.72
C ASP A 199 5.45 -10.27 -19.05
N SER A 200 4.48 -9.38 -19.29
CA SER A 200 4.47 -8.48 -20.44
C SER A 200 5.57 -7.41 -20.40
N GLY A 201 6.23 -7.23 -19.25
CA GLY A 201 7.15 -6.13 -18.97
C GLY A 201 6.46 -4.86 -18.43
N ASP A 202 5.13 -4.80 -18.43
CA ASP A 202 4.37 -3.72 -17.80
C ASP A 202 4.44 -3.80 -16.26
N PHE A 203 4.00 -2.76 -15.57
CA PHE A 203 3.96 -2.73 -14.11
C PHE A 203 2.53 -2.67 -13.59
N CYS A 204 2.30 -3.20 -12.39
CA CYS A 204 1.03 -3.06 -11.70
C CYS A 204 1.26 -2.78 -10.21
N ILE A 205 0.63 -1.71 -9.73
CA ILE A 205 0.61 -1.30 -8.34
C ILE A 205 -0.43 -2.16 -7.61
N GLY A 206 0.01 -2.92 -6.60
CA GLY A 206 -0.85 -3.86 -5.88
C GLY A 206 -1.56 -3.22 -4.70
N THR A 207 -1.21 -3.61 -3.48
CA THR A 207 -1.77 -3.02 -2.26
C THR A 207 -1.37 -1.56 -2.17
N VAL A 208 -2.33 -0.65 -1.99
CA VAL A 208 -2.08 0.73 -1.55
C VAL A 208 -2.65 0.86 -0.14
N ALA A 209 -1.78 0.87 0.84
CA ALA A 209 -2.10 0.86 2.25
C ALA A 209 -1.72 2.17 2.93
N MET A 210 -2.67 2.83 3.58
CA MET A 210 -2.46 4.14 4.19
C MET A 210 -2.93 4.14 5.64
N LYS A 211 -2.24 4.89 6.51
CA LYS A 211 -2.71 5.18 7.87
C LYS A 211 -4.06 5.90 7.76
N ASN A 212 -5.11 5.30 8.34
CA ASN A 212 -6.43 5.91 8.42
C ASN A 212 -6.71 6.27 9.88
N ASN A 213 -6.23 7.45 10.30
CA ASN A 213 -6.53 7.99 11.62
C ASN A 213 -7.97 8.53 11.59
N SER A 214 -8.85 7.94 12.39
CA SER A 214 -10.32 8.12 12.40
C SER A 214 -10.84 9.55 12.67
N ARG A 215 -9.97 10.57 12.72
CA ARG A 215 -10.34 11.96 12.98
C ARG A 215 -9.70 12.99 12.03
N LYS A 216 -8.57 12.68 11.36
CA LYS A 216 -7.93 13.48 10.30
C LYS A 216 -7.07 12.53 9.47
N SER A 217 -7.24 12.53 8.16
CA SER A 217 -6.33 11.82 7.25
C SER A 217 -4.99 12.55 7.26
N ASP A 218 -3.90 11.83 7.53
CA ASP A 218 -2.53 12.39 7.49
C ASP A 218 -2.08 12.71 6.05
N TYR A 219 -2.90 12.33 5.06
CA TYR A 219 -2.67 12.61 3.65
C TYR A 219 -3.93 13.10 2.94
N SER A 220 -3.71 13.83 1.86
CA SER A 220 -4.75 14.18 0.89
C SER A 220 -4.87 13.07 -0.16
N PRO A 221 -6.07 12.51 -0.41
CA PRO A 221 -6.30 11.55 -1.49
C PRO A 221 -5.85 12.06 -2.87
N LYS A 222 -5.96 13.39 -3.07
CA LYS A 222 -5.45 14.05 -4.28
C LYS A 222 -3.93 13.95 -4.37
N ASN A 223 -3.20 14.16 -3.27
CA ASN A 223 -1.74 14.02 -3.25
C ASN A 223 -1.35 12.57 -3.53
N LEU A 224 -2.03 11.59 -2.92
CA LEU A 224 -1.78 10.18 -3.17
C LEU A 224 -2.01 9.82 -4.65
N LYS A 225 -3.10 10.29 -5.26
CA LYS A 225 -3.38 10.07 -6.69
C LYS A 225 -2.24 10.58 -7.58
N HIS A 226 -1.70 11.77 -7.31
CA HIS A 226 -0.61 12.34 -8.11
C HIS A 226 0.74 11.71 -7.77
N LEU A 227 0.95 11.26 -6.53
CA LEU A 227 2.14 10.47 -6.16
C LEU A 227 2.19 9.15 -6.93
N LEU A 228 1.07 8.42 -7.03
CA LEU A 228 0.98 7.18 -7.82
C LEU A 228 1.18 7.44 -9.32
N LEU A 229 0.67 8.56 -9.85
CA LEU A 229 0.94 8.97 -11.23
C LEU A 229 2.41 9.34 -11.45
N SER A 230 3.04 10.03 -10.50
CA SER A 230 4.47 10.37 -10.51
C SER A 230 5.32 9.09 -10.49
N GLN A 231 4.94 8.10 -9.68
CA GLN A 231 5.58 6.79 -9.66
C GLN A 231 5.38 6.05 -10.99
N ALA A 232 4.19 6.13 -11.60
CA ALA A 232 3.92 5.53 -12.90
C ALA A 232 4.82 6.14 -14.01
N VAL A 233 4.98 7.46 -14.01
CA VAL A 233 5.94 8.15 -14.90
C VAL A 233 7.36 7.64 -14.67
N ASN A 234 7.83 7.61 -13.41
CA ASN A 234 9.16 7.12 -13.06
C ASN A 234 9.41 5.69 -13.56
N LEU A 235 8.43 4.79 -13.39
CA LEU A 235 8.54 3.40 -13.85
C LEU A 235 8.67 3.33 -15.38
N LEU A 236 7.85 4.05 -16.14
CA LEU A 236 7.92 4.00 -17.60
C LEU A 236 9.19 4.68 -18.15
N GLU A 237 9.64 5.78 -17.56
CA GLU A 237 10.84 6.46 -18.05
C GLU A 237 12.12 5.64 -17.83
N ASN A 238 12.22 4.94 -16.70
CA ASN A 238 13.39 4.15 -16.37
C ASN A 238 13.36 2.73 -16.95
N ASN A 239 12.21 2.28 -17.47
CA ASN A 239 12.03 0.94 -18.01
C ASN A 239 11.40 1.02 -19.41
N GLN A 240 12.22 1.27 -20.43
CA GLN A 240 11.78 1.54 -21.81
C GLN A 240 10.96 0.42 -22.47
N GLY A 241 11.12 -0.83 -22.01
CA GLY A 241 10.32 -1.96 -22.48
C GLY A 241 8.87 -1.93 -22.03
N ALA A 242 8.57 -1.25 -20.91
CA ALA A 242 7.23 -1.16 -20.36
C ALA A 242 6.37 -0.16 -21.13
N GLN A 243 5.11 -0.54 -21.38
CA GLN A 243 4.11 0.30 -22.04
C GLN A 243 3.15 0.90 -21.03
N ARG A 244 2.83 0.19 -19.95
CA ARG A 244 1.77 0.56 -19.03
C ARG A 244 2.16 0.43 -17.56
N VAL A 245 1.53 1.27 -16.76
CA VAL A 245 1.45 1.09 -15.31
C VAL A 245 -0.01 0.99 -14.92
N LEU A 246 -0.32 -0.11 -14.25
CA LEU A 246 -1.65 -0.51 -13.83
C LEU A 246 -1.80 -0.34 -12.31
N ILE A 247 -3.03 -0.43 -11.82
CA ILE A 247 -3.34 -0.56 -10.39
C ILE A 247 -4.42 -1.61 -10.16
N GLY A 248 -4.16 -2.52 -9.23
CA GLY A 248 -5.12 -3.55 -8.83
C GLY A 248 -6.43 -2.95 -8.33
N MET A 249 -7.54 -3.60 -8.67
CA MET A 249 -8.90 -3.22 -8.29
C MET A 249 -9.27 -3.56 -6.84
N GLY A 250 -8.28 -3.66 -5.94
CA GLY A 250 -8.48 -3.83 -4.51
C GLY A 250 -9.39 -2.74 -3.93
N GLY A 251 -10.34 -3.14 -3.09
CA GLY A 251 -11.31 -2.21 -2.50
C GLY A 251 -10.66 -1.08 -1.70
N HIS A 252 -9.58 -1.39 -0.98
CA HIS A 252 -8.81 -0.41 -0.23
C HIS A 252 -8.02 0.56 -1.14
N ASN A 253 -7.48 0.07 -2.26
CA ASN A 253 -6.76 0.91 -3.22
C ASN A 253 -7.67 2.04 -3.73
N MET A 254 -8.85 1.67 -4.23
CA MET A 254 -9.78 2.64 -4.80
C MET A 254 -10.36 3.57 -3.74
N LYS A 255 -10.60 3.07 -2.52
CA LYS A 255 -11.05 3.88 -1.40
C LYS A 255 -9.99 4.91 -0.97
N ASN A 256 -8.71 4.57 -0.98
CA ASN A 256 -7.64 5.49 -0.60
C ASN A 256 -7.43 6.61 -1.64
N ILE A 257 -7.60 6.30 -2.92
CA ILE A 257 -7.40 7.28 -4.01
C ILE A 257 -8.66 8.13 -4.26
N LEU A 258 -9.86 7.53 -4.12
CA LEU A 258 -11.15 8.14 -4.46
C LEU A 258 -12.22 7.85 -3.37
N PRO A 259 -12.01 8.28 -2.11
CA PRO A 259 -12.84 7.87 -0.97
C PRO A 259 -14.33 8.16 -1.16
N ASP A 260 -14.69 9.32 -1.71
CA ASP A 260 -16.09 9.72 -1.93
C ASP A 260 -16.83 8.77 -2.87
N SER A 261 -16.12 8.16 -3.82
CA SER A 261 -16.69 7.28 -4.83
C SER A 261 -16.69 5.81 -4.44
N PHE A 262 -15.89 5.42 -3.44
CA PHE A 262 -15.67 4.02 -3.06
C PHE A 262 -15.90 3.74 -1.56
N ASN A 263 -16.58 4.65 -0.85
CA ASN A 263 -17.13 4.35 0.47
C ASN A 263 -18.20 3.23 0.41
N GLN A 264 -18.43 2.56 1.54
CA GLN A 264 -19.46 1.52 1.63
C GLN A 264 -20.80 2.05 1.13
N ASN A 265 -21.54 1.22 0.38
CA ASN A 265 -22.82 1.53 -0.27
C ASN A 265 -22.78 2.50 -1.48
N SER A 266 -21.63 3.10 -1.79
CA SER A 266 -21.47 3.93 -3.00
C SER A 266 -21.62 3.12 -4.30
N LYS A 267 -21.94 3.82 -5.40
CA LYS A 267 -22.01 3.19 -6.72
C LYS A 267 -20.67 2.60 -7.15
N GLY A 268 -19.56 3.30 -6.88
CA GLY A 268 -18.21 2.83 -7.21
C GLY A 268 -17.87 1.56 -6.43
N TYR A 269 -18.16 1.49 -5.13
CA TYR A 269 -17.93 0.29 -4.32
C TYR A 269 -18.69 -0.93 -4.87
N LYS A 270 -19.96 -0.76 -5.24
CA LYS A 270 -20.80 -1.85 -5.80
C LYS A 270 -20.28 -2.36 -7.14
N VAL A 271 -19.91 -1.45 -8.05
CA VAL A 271 -19.39 -1.80 -9.38
C VAL A 271 -18.01 -2.47 -9.26
N LEU A 272 -17.13 -1.91 -8.42
CA LEU A 272 -15.82 -2.50 -8.14
C LEU A 272 -15.94 -3.92 -7.59
N GLY A 273 -16.86 -4.17 -6.67
CA GLY A 273 -17.10 -5.50 -6.10
C GLY A 273 -17.46 -6.56 -7.16
N ARG A 274 -18.16 -6.18 -8.23
CA ARG A 274 -18.50 -7.09 -9.33
C ARG A 274 -17.35 -7.31 -10.30
N LEU A 275 -16.57 -6.26 -10.58
CA LEU A 275 -15.47 -6.32 -11.55
C LEU A 275 -14.20 -6.96 -10.95
N ARG A 276 -13.87 -6.67 -9.68
CA ARG A 276 -12.59 -7.10 -9.09
C ARG A 276 -12.40 -8.62 -9.03
N HIS A 277 -13.49 -9.38 -8.89
CA HIS A 277 -13.46 -10.85 -8.81
C HIS A 277 -14.03 -11.55 -10.04
N ALA A 278 -14.34 -10.83 -11.12
CA ALA A 278 -14.91 -11.44 -12.31
C ALA A 278 -13.91 -12.40 -12.97
N GLU A 279 -14.36 -13.60 -13.32
CA GLU A 279 -13.59 -14.60 -14.05
C GLU A 279 -13.40 -14.20 -15.53
N ASN A 280 -12.26 -14.57 -16.12
CA ASN A 280 -11.99 -14.51 -17.56
C ASN A 280 -12.16 -13.14 -18.27
N HIS A 281 -11.95 -12.02 -17.58
CA HIS A 281 -12.06 -10.66 -18.14
C HIS A 281 -13.39 -10.36 -18.86
N SER A 282 -14.43 -11.17 -18.63
CA SER A 282 -15.75 -11.00 -19.24
C SER A 282 -16.55 -9.96 -18.46
N PHE A 283 -16.09 -8.72 -18.52
CA PHE A 283 -16.70 -7.64 -17.76
C PHE A 283 -18.05 -7.23 -18.35
N PRO A 284 -19.08 -7.01 -17.51
CA PRO A 284 -20.30 -6.34 -17.97
C PRO A 284 -19.94 -4.93 -18.47
N GLN A 285 -20.14 -4.66 -19.76
CA GLN A 285 -19.72 -3.40 -20.39
C GLN A 285 -20.33 -2.15 -19.73
N GLY A 286 -21.54 -2.26 -19.17
CA GLY A 286 -22.16 -1.18 -18.40
C GLY A 286 -21.42 -0.86 -17.08
N ASP A 287 -20.84 -1.88 -16.45
CA ASP A 287 -20.04 -1.75 -15.24
C ASP A 287 -18.66 -1.16 -15.56
N VAL A 288 -18.01 -1.61 -16.64
CA VAL A 288 -16.75 -1.04 -17.15
C VAL A 288 -16.92 0.46 -17.38
N LYS A 289 -17.86 0.87 -18.25
CA LYS A 289 -18.12 2.29 -18.55
C LYS A 289 -18.44 3.10 -17.29
N THR A 290 -19.11 2.50 -16.31
CA THR A 290 -19.40 3.18 -15.05
C THR A 290 -18.13 3.38 -14.22
N LEU A 291 -17.29 2.35 -14.09
CA LEU A 291 -16.04 2.43 -13.33
C LEU A 291 -15.05 3.40 -13.97
N GLU A 292 -14.89 3.35 -15.29
CA GLU A 292 -14.00 4.24 -16.03
C GLU A 292 -14.43 5.71 -15.90
N ARG A 293 -15.74 5.97 -15.93
CA ARG A 293 -16.27 7.32 -15.68
C ARG A 293 -15.99 7.82 -14.25
N ILE A 294 -16.07 6.94 -13.25
CA ILE A 294 -15.84 7.31 -11.85
C ILE A 294 -14.34 7.56 -11.61
N THR A 295 -13.49 6.69 -12.13
CA THR A 295 -12.05 6.69 -11.84
C THR A 295 -11.26 7.61 -12.78
N GLY A 296 -11.75 7.78 -14.01
CA GLY A 296 -11.01 8.36 -15.12
C GLY A 296 -9.92 7.43 -15.67
N MET A 297 -9.93 6.14 -15.30
CA MET A 297 -8.95 5.14 -15.70
C MET A 297 -9.62 4.05 -16.51
N ALA A 298 -8.98 3.59 -17.58
CA ALA A 298 -9.49 2.49 -18.40
C ALA A 298 -9.37 1.15 -17.66
N VAL A 299 -10.31 0.24 -17.88
CA VAL A 299 -10.18 -1.14 -17.40
C VAL A 299 -9.16 -1.87 -18.26
N TYR A 300 -8.19 -2.52 -17.62
CA TYR A 300 -7.27 -3.40 -18.33
C TYR A 300 -8.00 -4.69 -18.69
N ASP A 301 -8.06 -4.98 -19.99
CA ASP A 301 -8.85 -6.06 -20.59
C ASP A 301 -8.07 -7.36 -20.77
N LYS A 302 -6.87 -7.46 -20.18
CA LYS A 302 -6.02 -8.65 -20.20
C LYS A 302 -5.71 -9.15 -18.80
N GLU A 303 -5.16 -10.36 -18.75
CA GLU A 303 -4.73 -10.98 -17.51
C GLU A 303 -3.53 -10.27 -16.89
N ILE A 304 -3.61 -10.05 -15.59
CA ILE A 304 -2.46 -9.63 -14.78
C ILE A 304 -1.67 -10.89 -14.47
N ASN A 305 -0.50 -11.08 -15.05
CA ASN A 305 0.33 -12.26 -14.79
C ASN A 305 1.72 -11.85 -14.29
N ILE A 306 2.14 -12.44 -13.17
CA ILE A 306 3.46 -12.24 -12.58
C ILE A 306 4.27 -13.52 -12.78
N ASN A 307 5.53 -13.35 -13.13
CA ASN A 307 6.45 -14.46 -13.34
C ASN A 307 6.49 -15.38 -12.11
N ASN A 308 6.38 -16.69 -12.36
CA ASN A 308 6.34 -17.73 -11.33
C ASN A 308 5.30 -17.51 -10.23
N GLN A 309 4.17 -16.84 -10.52
CA GLN A 309 3.14 -16.49 -9.53
C GLN A 309 2.67 -17.68 -8.68
N GLU A 310 2.61 -18.90 -9.24
CA GLU A 310 2.22 -20.09 -8.49
C GLU A 310 3.27 -20.48 -7.44
N ALA A 311 4.55 -20.46 -7.83
CA ALA A 311 5.65 -20.86 -6.96
C ALA A 311 5.87 -19.88 -5.81
N ILE A 312 5.65 -18.58 -6.03
CA ILE A 312 5.80 -17.54 -5.00
C ILE A 312 4.52 -17.32 -4.16
N GLY A 313 3.48 -18.13 -4.36
CA GLY A 313 2.24 -18.06 -3.58
C GLY A 313 1.37 -16.84 -3.91
N MET A 314 1.35 -16.44 -5.18
CA MET A 314 0.55 -15.37 -5.79
C MET A 314 -0.46 -15.93 -6.80
N GLN A 315 -1.00 -17.12 -6.54
CA GLN A 315 -2.02 -17.73 -7.38
C GLN A 315 -3.24 -16.81 -7.53
N GLU A 316 -3.88 -16.83 -8.70
CA GLU A 316 -4.97 -15.90 -9.06
C GLU A 316 -6.11 -15.86 -8.02
N ASN A 317 -6.51 -17.02 -7.50
CA ASN A 317 -7.54 -17.15 -6.47
C ASN A 317 -7.12 -16.61 -5.08
N GLN A 318 -5.81 -16.44 -4.85
CA GLN A 318 -5.23 -15.93 -3.61
C GLN A 318 -4.98 -14.42 -3.67
N ARG A 319 -4.71 -13.84 -4.85
CA ARG A 319 -4.46 -12.40 -5.04
C ARG A 319 -5.70 -11.59 -5.45
N LYS A 320 -6.79 -11.75 -4.70
CA LYS A 320 -8.12 -11.18 -5.06
C LYS A 320 -8.16 -9.67 -5.25
N ASP A 321 -7.22 -8.93 -4.64
CA ASP A 321 -7.13 -7.47 -4.79
C ASP A 321 -6.30 -7.04 -6.01
N PHE A 322 -5.72 -8.02 -6.71
CA PHE A 322 -4.79 -7.87 -7.83
C PHE A 322 -5.12 -8.77 -9.03
N LYS A 323 -6.33 -9.35 -9.09
CA LYS A 323 -6.81 -10.18 -10.20
C LYS A 323 -7.10 -9.34 -11.45
N ASN A 324 -7.80 -8.22 -11.27
CA ASN A 324 -8.14 -7.25 -12.32
C ASN A 324 -7.54 -5.88 -11.97
N ALA A 325 -7.25 -5.07 -12.99
CA ALA A 325 -6.57 -3.78 -12.81
C ALA A 325 -7.11 -2.66 -13.69
N LEU A 326 -6.83 -1.42 -13.29
CA LEU A 326 -7.07 -0.20 -14.05
C LEU A 326 -5.75 0.34 -14.60
N ILE A 327 -5.79 0.94 -15.78
CA ILE A 327 -4.61 1.60 -16.37
C ILE A 327 -4.45 2.99 -15.74
N ILE A 328 -3.38 3.19 -14.95
CA ILE A 328 -3.02 4.53 -14.44
C ILE A 328 -2.39 5.35 -15.56
N LEU A 329 -1.45 4.74 -16.29
CA LEU A 329 -0.68 5.39 -17.33
C LEU A 329 -0.39 4.40 -18.46
N ASP A 330 -0.65 4.82 -19.69
CA ASP A 330 -0.23 4.14 -20.91
C ASP A 330 0.69 5.08 -21.68
N ARG A 331 1.87 4.59 -22.08
CA ARG A 331 2.84 5.35 -22.88
C ARG A 331 2.22 5.82 -24.19
N ASN A 332 1.44 4.96 -24.85
CA ASN A 332 0.92 5.20 -26.20
C ASN A 332 -0.56 5.57 -26.15
N ASN A 333 -0.95 6.45 -25.23
CA ASN A 333 -2.35 6.83 -25.07
C ASN A 333 -2.93 7.40 -26.39
N GLU A 334 -3.68 6.59 -27.13
CA GLU A 334 -4.27 6.94 -28.43
C GLU A 334 -5.25 8.12 -28.34
N ASN A 335 -5.78 8.40 -27.15
CA ASN A 335 -6.65 9.53 -26.89
C ASN A 335 -5.91 10.84 -26.57
N ALA A 336 -4.57 10.81 -26.43
CA ALA A 336 -3.76 12.00 -26.22
C ALA A 336 -3.50 12.71 -27.56
N ARG A 337 -3.59 14.06 -27.58
CA ARG A 337 -3.37 14.88 -28.78
C ARG A 337 -2.04 14.63 -29.48
N ASP A 338 -1.02 14.25 -28.70
CA ASP A 338 0.35 14.04 -29.18
C ASP A 338 0.75 12.55 -29.09
N SER A 339 -0.19 11.65 -28.76
CA SER A 339 -0.01 10.20 -28.52
C SER A 339 1.05 9.81 -27.47
N ASP A 340 1.67 10.78 -26.79
CA ASP A 340 2.62 10.58 -25.69
C ASP A 340 1.92 10.74 -24.33
N GLY A 341 1.57 9.60 -23.74
CA GLY A 341 0.94 9.55 -22.42
C GLY A 341 1.85 10.03 -21.28
N ILE A 342 3.18 9.85 -21.40
CA ILE A 342 4.14 10.31 -20.39
C ILE A 342 4.17 11.84 -20.39
N ALA A 343 4.26 12.47 -21.55
CA ALA A 343 4.22 13.93 -21.65
C ALA A 343 2.91 14.51 -21.09
N GLN A 344 1.77 13.87 -21.37
CA GLN A 344 0.49 14.27 -20.79
C GLN A 344 0.48 14.13 -19.26
N ALA A 345 0.96 13.02 -18.73
CA ALA A 345 1.06 12.79 -17.28
C ALA A 345 1.95 13.84 -16.61
N LYS A 346 3.12 14.14 -17.19
CA LYS A 346 4.02 15.21 -16.72
C LYS A 346 3.33 16.56 -16.71
N LYS A 347 2.54 16.89 -17.73
CA LYS A 347 1.75 18.14 -17.76
C LYS A 347 0.69 18.18 -16.65
N ILE A 348 0.03 17.05 -16.37
CA ILE A 348 -0.93 16.96 -15.25
C ILE A 348 -0.21 17.19 -13.92
N LEU A 349 0.94 16.54 -13.71
CA LEU A 349 1.76 16.68 -12.52
C LEU A 349 2.27 18.12 -12.35
N GLN A 350 2.82 18.74 -13.41
CA GLN A 350 3.29 20.12 -13.38
C GLN A 350 2.16 21.09 -12.99
N ASN A 351 1.00 20.99 -13.65
CA ASN A 351 -0.15 21.83 -13.32
C ASN A 351 -0.59 21.63 -11.86
N TYR A 352 -0.48 20.41 -11.33
CA TYR A 352 -0.83 20.11 -9.95
C TYR A 352 0.15 20.76 -8.97
N GLU A 353 1.46 20.64 -9.20
CA GLU A 353 2.49 21.27 -8.37
C GLU A 353 2.42 22.80 -8.44
N ASP A 354 2.21 23.37 -9.64
CA ASP A 354 2.01 24.82 -9.81
C ASP A 354 0.83 25.31 -8.96
N ASN A 355 -0.26 24.54 -8.88
CA ASN A 355 -1.44 24.88 -8.06
C ASN A 355 -1.17 24.78 -6.56
N ASN A 356 -0.36 23.81 -6.13
CA ASN A 356 -0.02 23.63 -4.72
C ASN A 356 0.90 24.76 -4.22
N ASN A 357 1.75 25.27 -5.11
CA ASN A 357 2.71 26.33 -4.81
C ASN A 357 2.12 27.76 -4.89
N LEU A 358 0.85 27.91 -5.26
CA LEU A 358 0.17 29.21 -5.23
C LEU A 358 0.01 29.71 -3.79
N THR A 359 0.20 31.02 -3.58
CA THR A 359 -0.20 31.68 -2.34
C THR A 359 -1.72 31.67 -2.17
N GLU A 360 -2.23 31.87 -0.95
CA GLU A 360 -3.68 31.92 -0.71
C GLU A 360 -4.37 33.01 -1.54
N ASP A 361 -3.74 34.18 -1.72
CA ASP A 361 -4.24 35.26 -2.58
C ASP A 361 -4.32 34.82 -4.05
N GLN A 362 -3.32 34.08 -4.54
CA GLN A 362 -3.32 33.56 -5.90
C GLN A 362 -4.36 32.45 -6.10
N LYS A 363 -4.58 31.60 -5.09
CA LYS A 363 -5.65 30.59 -5.11
C LYS A 363 -7.01 31.27 -5.18
N PHE A 364 -7.26 32.28 -4.33
CA PHE A 364 -8.50 33.04 -4.31
C PHE A 364 -8.77 33.73 -5.65
N TYR A 365 -7.78 34.44 -6.20
CA TYR A 365 -7.93 35.13 -7.50
C TYR A 365 -8.26 34.15 -8.64
N ARG A 366 -7.65 32.96 -8.61
CA ARG A 366 -7.92 31.91 -9.59
C ARG A 366 -9.31 31.31 -9.45
N GLU A 367 -9.76 31.04 -8.23
CA GLU A 367 -11.13 30.57 -7.97
C GLU A 367 -12.16 31.57 -8.48
N LEU A 368 -11.92 32.87 -8.24
CA LEU A 368 -12.74 33.95 -8.77
C LEU A 368 -12.80 33.91 -10.30
N THR A 369 -11.65 33.78 -10.96
CA THR A 369 -11.53 33.70 -12.42
C THR A 369 -12.27 32.47 -12.97
N MET A 370 -12.17 31.32 -12.29
CA MET A 370 -12.89 30.10 -12.67
C MET A 370 -14.40 30.22 -12.50
N MET A 371 -14.86 30.88 -11.42
CA MET A 371 -16.29 31.20 -11.24
C MET A 371 -16.79 32.09 -12.36
N GLU A 372 -16.06 33.16 -12.70
CA GLU A 372 -16.42 34.04 -13.81
C GLU A 372 -16.52 33.29 -15.13
N ALA A 373 -15.56 32.43 -15.46
CA ALA A 373 -15.58 31.61 -16.67
C ALA A 373 -16.79 30.67 -16.70
N THR A 374 -17.13 30.07 -15.56
CA THR A 374 -18.29 29.18 -15.41
C THR A 374 -19.60 29.93 -15.60
N VAL A 375 -19.73 31.12 -14.99
CA VAL A 375 -20.89 32.00 -15.15
C VAL A 375 -21.02 32.43 -16.61
N LYS A 376 -19.95 32.90 -17.25
CA LYS A 376 -19.93 33.26 -18.67
C LYS A 376 -20.37 32.09 -19.57
N LYS A 377 -19.90 30.87 -19.29
CA LYS A 377 -20.30 29.66 -20.02
C LYS A 377 -21.78 29.33 -19.84
N ARG A 378 -22.31 29.45 -18.62
CA ARG A 378 -23.75 29.24 -18.33
C ARG A 378 -24.62 30.27 -19.03
N ILE A 379 -24.25 31.55 -18.99
CA ILE A 379 -24.98 32.63 -19.67
C ILE A 379 -25.01 32.37 -21.19
N ARG A 380 -23.87 32.02 -21.80
CA ARG A 380 -23.82 31.62 -23.22
C ARG A 380 -24.74 30.43 -23.51
N ALA A 381 -24.68 29.38 -22.71
CA ALA A 381 -25.50 28.19 -22.91
C ALA A 381 -27.00 28.51 -22.79
N GLN A 382 -27.38 29.36 -21.83
CA GLN A 382 -28.76 29.84 -21.70
C GLN A 382 -29.19 30.64 -22.92
N PHE A 383 -28.38 31.62 -23.35
CA PHE A 383 -28.66 32.43 -24.55
C PHE A 383 -28.94 31.58 -25.79
N TRP A 384 -28.09 30.58 -26.06
CA TRP A 384 -28.30 29.66 -27.19
C TRP A 384 -29.51 28.75 -27.03
N ALA A 385 -29.85 28.35 -25.80
CA ALA A 385 -31.04 27.56 -25.53
C ALA A 385 -32.33 28.36 -25.70
N THR A 386 -32.33 29.67 -25.44
CA THR A 386 -33.47 30.56 -25.73
C THR A 386 -33.61 30.81 -27.23
N GLN A 387 -32.52 31.03 -27.96
CA GLN A 387 -32.59 31.20 -29.43
C GLN A 387 -33.17 29.97 -30.13
N LYS A 388 -32.78 28.75 -29.73
CA LYS A 388 -33.35 27.49 -30.28
C LYS A 388 -34.83 27.24 -29.97
N LYS A 389 -35.45 28.01 -29.07
CA LYS A 389 -36.90 27.95 -28.79
C LYS A 389 -37.69 29.04 -29.52
N SER A 390 -36.99 29.96 -30.18
CA SER A 390 -37.53 31.12 -30.89
C SER A 390 -37.62 30.91 -32.40
N ASP A 391 -36.96 29.85 -32.90
CA ASP A 391 -37.09 29.27 -34.23
C ASP A 391 -37.99 28.02 -34.14
#